data_AF-A0A2D9HDT1-F1
#
_entry.id   AF-A0A2D9HDT1-F1
#
_cell.length_a   1.000
_cell.length_b   1.000
_cell.length_c   1.000
_cell.angle_alpha   90.00
_cell.angle_beta   90.00
_cell.angle_gamma   90.00
#
_symmetry.space_group_name_H-M   'P 1'
#
loop_
_entity.id
_entity.type
_entity.pdbx_description
1 polymer ?
#
loop_
_entity_poly.entity_id
_entity_poly.type
_entity_poly.pdbx_seq_one_letter_code
_entity_poly.pdbx_strand_id
1 'polypeptide(L)'
;MSTVLKFIELAEALERALSQKQWELAEDLLAERQRVLELIEPGSLDDASRDRIRSIDGRCMKYLIEMQTSLVSEAKRRQRVARYGSSDY
;
A
#
# COMPACT_ATOMS: atom_id res chain seq x y z
N MET A 1 -6.15 16.57 -18.97
CA MET A 1 -6.48 15.89 -17.70
C MET A 1 -5.65 16.55 -16.60
N SER A 2 -6.24 16.96 -15.47
CA SER A 2 -5.51 17.65 -14.40
C SER A 2 -4.52 16.69 -13.71
N THR A 3 -3.29 17.14 -13.43
CA THR A 3 -2.26 16.37 -12.71
C THR A 3 -2.76 15.91 -11.34
N VAL A 4 -3.56 16.75 -10.67
CA VAL A 4 -4.20 16.43 -9.39
C VAL A 4 -5.22 15.29 -9.53
N LEU A 5 -6.03 15.29 -10.59
CA LEU A 5 -6.99 14.20 -10.85
C LEU A 5 -6.26 12.89 -11.10
N LYS A 6 -5.22 12.90 -11.94
CA LYS A 6 -4.37 11.73 -12.20
C LYS A 6 -3.76 11.19 -10.89
N PHE A 7 -3.31 12.07 -9.99
CA PHE A 7 -2.75 11.67 -8.71
C PHE A 7 -3.77 11.00 -7.79
N ILE A 8 -5.01 11.49 -7.75
CA ILE A 8 -6.11 10.88 -7.00
C ILE A 8 -6.47 9.51 -7.59
N GLU A 9 -6.58 9.41 -8.91
CA GLU A 9 -6.87 8.14 -9.59
C GLU A 9 -5.81 7.08 -9.29
N LEU A 10 -4.52 7.46 -9.30
CA LEU A 10 -3.42 6.57 -8.93
C LEU A 10 -3.49 6.15 -7.46
N ALA A 11 -3.89 7.04 -6.55
CA ALA A 11 -4.10 6.69 -5.15
C ALA A 11 -5.21 5.63 -4.99
N GLU A 12 -6.32 5.78 -5.71
CA GLU A 12 -7.43 4.81 -5.68
C GLU A 12 -7.05 3.47 -6.34
N ALA A 13 -6.30 3.52 -7.44
CA ALA A 13 -5.78 2.31 -8.07
C ALA A 13 -4.84 1.55 -7.13
N LEU A 14 -3.96 2.27 -6.42
CA LEU A 14 -3.05 1.69 -5.43
C LEU A 14 -3.82 1.02 -4.29
N GLU A 15 -4.86 1.68 -3.77
CA GLU A 15 -5.72 1.12 -2.72
C GLU A 15 -6.40 -0.18 -3.17
N ARG A 16 -6.93 -0.21 -4.40
CA ARG A 16 -7.51 -1.42 -5.00
C ARG A 16 -6.46 -2.52 -5.18
N ALA A 17 -5.26 -2.21 -5.68
CA ALA A 17 -4.19 -3.20 -5.85
C ALA A 17 -3.78 -3.81 -4.50
N LEU A 18 -3.63 -2.98 -3.46
CA LEU A 18 -3.28 -3.43 -2.10
C LEU A 18 -4.38 -4.31 -1.49
N SER A 19 -5.65 -3.92 -1.60
CA SER A 19 -6.77 -4.74 -1.09
C SER A 19 -6.87 -6.11 -1.79
N GLN A 20 -6.47 -6.18 -3.06
CA GLN A 20 -6.43 -7.41 -3.85
C GLN A 20 -5.10 -8.16 -3.76
N LYS A 21 -4.14 -7.66 -2.95
CA LYS A 21 -2.80 -8.24 -2.77
C LYS A 21 -2.00 -8.37 -4.08
N GLN A 22 -2.24 -7.46 -5.03
CA GLN A 22 -1.49 -7.36 -6.28
C GLN A 22 -0.24 -6.53 -6.05
N TRP A 23 0.79 -7.13 -5.45
CA TRP A 23 1.96 -6.40 -4.93
C TRP A 23 2.81 -5.71 -5.99
N GLU A 24 3.09 -6.41 -7.10
CA GLU A 24 3.85 -5.85 -8.22
C GLU A 24 3.13 -4.63 -8.82
N LEU A 25 1.82 -4.76 -9.07
CA LEU A 25 1.01 -3.64 -9.54
C LEU A 25 0.98 -2.48 -8.54
N ALA A 26 0.90 -2.78 -7.24
CA ALA A 26 0.93 -1.75 -6.20
C ALA A 26 2.27 -0.99 -6.18
N GLU A 27 3.38 -1.67 -6.43
CA GLU A 27 4.71 -1.05 -6.54
C GLU A 27 4.80 -0.13 -7.77
N ASP A 28 4.35 -0.61 -8.94
CA ASP A 28 4.31 0.18 -10.17
C ASP A 28 3.44 1.44 -10.02
N LEU A 29 2.26 1.29 -9.39
CA LEU A 29 1.34 2.39 -9.13
C LEU A 29 1.93 3.40 -8.13
N LEU A 30 2.67 2.94 -7.12
CA LEU A 30 3.34 3.83 -6.18
C LEU A 30 4.43 4.64 -6.88
N ALA A 31 5.25 4.01 -7.73
CA ALA A 31 6.29 4.67 -8.49
C ALA A 31 5.71 5.72 -9.45
N GLU A 32 4.64 5.39 -10.17
CA GLU A 32 3.95 6.35 -11.05
C GLU A 32 3.31 7.49 -10.25
N ARG A 33 2.73 7.19 -9.08
CA ARG A 33 2.16 8.22 -8.19
C ARG A 33 3.23 9.19 -7.67
N GLN A 34 4.43 8.72 -7.36
CA GLN A 34 5.58 9.56 -6.99
C GLN A 34 5.99 10.49 -8.13
N ARG A 35 6.10 9.98 -9.37
CA ARG A 35 6.39 10.82 -10.55
C ARG A 35 5.35 11.90 -10.77
N VAL A 36 4.07 11.56 -10.62
CA VAL A 36 2.98 12.54 -10.78
C VAL A 36 3.00 13.58 -9.67
N LEU A 37 3.36 13.20 -8.44
CA LEU A 37 3.49 14.13 -7.31
C LEU A 37 4.51 15.25 -7.60
N GLU A 38 5.63 14.92 -8.23
CA GLU A 38 6.67 15.89 -8.60
C GLU A 38 6.18 16.94 -9.62
N LEU A 39 5.10 16.63 -10.34
CA LEU A 39 4.48 17.52 -11.33
C LEU A 39 3.35 18.37 -10.75
N ILE A 40 2.96 18.16 -9.48
CA ILE A 40 1.91 18.93 -8.82
C ILE A 40 2.52 20.20 -8.24
N GLU A 41 2.01 21.35 -8.67
CA GLU A 41 2.42 22.65 -8.11
C GLU A 41 2.02 22.76 -6.63
N PRO A 42 2.89 23.27 -5.75
CA PRO A 42 2.54 23.54 -4.36
C PRO A 42 1.30 24.45 -4.27
N GLY A 43 0.31 24.05 -3.47
CA GLY A 43 -0.93 24.81 -3.30
C GLY A 43 -2.00 24.58 -4.37
N SER A 44 -1.73 23.76 -5.40
CA SER A 44 -2.73 23.39 -6.42
C SER A 44 -3.80 22.42 -5.92
N LEU A 45 -3.60 21.83 -4.74
CA LEU A 45 -4.54 20.93 -4.08
C LEU A 45 -5.49 21.71 -3.16
N ASP A 46 -6.78 21.72 -3.51
CA ASP A 46 -7.83 22.16 -2.58
C ASP A 46 -7.93 21.23 -1.36
N ASP A 47 -8.61 21.71 -0.31
CA ASP A 47 -8.70 20.99 0.96
C ASP A 47 -9.45 19.65 0.80
N ALA A 48 -10.48 19.61 -0.05
CA ALA A 48 -11.25 18.39 -0.32
C ALA A 48 -10.38 17.29 -0.96
N SER A 49 -9.52 17.65 -1.91
CA SER A 49 -8.58 16.76 -2.56
C SER A 49 -7.53 16.26 -1.56
N ARG A 50 -7.00 17.13 -0.69
CA ARG A 50 -6.06 16.74 0.36
C ARG A 50 -6.67 15.74 1.34
N ASP A 51 -7.90 15.97 1.78
CA ASP A 51 -8.59 15.06 2.71
C ASP A 51 -8.89 13.72 2.07
N ARG A 52 -9.30 13.70 0.80
CA ARG A 52 -9.51 12.47 0.02
C ARG A 52 -8.21 11.67 -0.09
N ILE A 53 -7.11 12.32 -0.45
CA ILE A 53 -5.77 11.69 -0.54
C ILE A 53 -5.37 11.07 0.80
N ARG A 54 -5.47 11.83 1.90
CA ARG A 54 -5.15 11.32 3.25
C ARG A 54 -6.00 10.12 3.65
N SER A 55 -7.29 10.15 3.32
CA SER A 55 -8.20 9.03 3.57
C SER A 55 -7.78 7.76 2.82
N ILE A 56 -7.39 7.89 1.56
CA ILE A 56 -6.89 6.78 0.73
C ILE A 56 -5.57 6.25 1.29
N ASP A 57 -4.61 7.13 1.58
CA ASP A 57 -3.30 6.74 2.10
C ASP A 57 -3.43 6.01 3.46
N GLY A 58 -4.37 6.43 4.31
CA GLY A 58 -4.70 5.72 5.55
C GLY A 58 -5.19 4.29 5.33
N ARG A 59 -6.01 4.05 4.29
CA ARG A 59 -6.44 2.69 3.90
C ARG A 59 -5.29 1.85 3.34
N CYS A 60 -4.47 2.43 2.47
CA CYS A 60 -3.27 1.76 1.95
C CYS A 60 -2.35 1.30 3.10
N MET A 61 -2.08 2.18 4.07
CA MET A 61 -1.29 1.84 5.25
C MET A 61 -1.90 0.70 6.07
N LYS A 62 -3.22 0.69 6.24
CA LYS A 62 -3.91 -0.40 6.93
C LYS A 62 -3.64 -1.75 6.27
N TYR A 63 -3.78 -1.86 4.94
CA TYR A 63 -3.53 -3.11 4.22
C TYR A 63 -2.07 -3.57 4.33
N LEU A 64 -1.11 -2.64 4.26
CA LEU A 64 0.31 -2.95 4.41
C LEU A 64 0.62 -3.50 5.81
N ILE A 65 0.05 -2.91 6.87
CA ILE A 65 0.20 -3.38 8.25
C ILE A 65 -0.42 -4.77 8.45
N GLU A 66 -1.60 -5.01 7.88
CA GLU A 66 -2.27 -6.33 7.93
C GLU A 66 -1.43 -7.41 7.24
N MET A 67 -0.85 -7.09 6.08
CA MET A 67 0.07 -7.97 5.36
C MET A 67 1.32 -8.27 6.20
N GLN A 68 1.99 -7.24 6.72
CA GLN A 68 3.20 -7.40 7.52
C GLN A 68 2.93 -8.28 8.75
N THR A 69 1.82 -8.03 9.45
CA THR A 69 1.40 -8.81 10.62
C THR A 69 1.16 -10.29 10.26
N SER A 70 0.54 -10.53 9.11
CA SER A 70 0.29 -11.89 8.61
C SER A 70 1.58 -12.63 8.28
N LEU A 71 2.51 -11.97 7.57
CA LEU A 71 3.82 -12.54 7.23
C LEU A 71 4.65 -12.88 8.47
N VAL A 72 4.68 -11.98 9.45
CA VAL A 72 5.38 -12.20 10.73
C VAL A 72 4.77 -13.38 11.49
N SER A 73 3.43 -13.48 11.51
CA SER A 73 2.73 -14.56 12.20
C SER A 73 3.02 -15.92 11.54
N GLU A 74 3.04 -15.97 10.21
CA GLU A 74 3.38 -17.17 9.45
C GLU A 74 4.84 -17.58 9.65
N ALA A 75 5.78 -16.62 9.64
CA ALA A 75 7.19 -16.90 9.92
C ALA A 75 7.39 -17.51 11.33
N LYS A 76 6.71 -16.96 12.35
CA LYS A 76 6.71 -17.52 13.71
C LYS A 76 6.11 -18.92 13.75
N ARG A 77 5.02 -19.17 13.01
CA ARG A 77 4.41 -20.50 12.90
C ARG A 77 5.41 -21.52 12.34
N ARG A 78 6.07 -21.18 11.23
CA ARG A 78 7.09 -22.04 10.59
C ARG A 78 8.27 -22.33 11.52
N GLN A 79 8.76 -21.32 12.26
CA GLN A 79 9.82 -21.54 13.26
C GLN A 79 9.39 -22.51 14.36
N ARG A 80 8.15 -22.41 14.88
CA ARG A 80 7.65 -23.35 15.88
C ARG A 80 7.55 -24.77 15.32
N VAL A 81 7.00 -24.94 14.12
CA VAL A 81 6.90 -26.26 13.47
C VAL A 81 8.29 -26.86 13.26
N ALA A 82 9.27 -26.08 12.81
CA ALA A 82 10.64 -26.56 12.64
C ALA A 82 11.31 -26.97 13.97
N ARG A 83 11.02 -26.26 15.08
CA ARG A 83 11.57 -26.57 16.41
C ARG A 83 10.93 -27.80 17.07
N TYR A 84 9.62 -27.99 16.91
CA TYR A 84 8.91 -29.11 17.54
C TYR A 84 8.86 -30.36 16.63
N GLY A 85 8.94 -30.19 15.31
CA GLY A 85 8.99 -31.29 14.34
C GLY A 85 10.36 -31.96 14.21
N SER A 86 11.42 -31.43 14.85
CA SER A 86 12.74 -32.07 14.91
C SER A 86 12.98 -32.86 16.20
N SER A 87 11.96 -33.03 17.06
CA SER A 87 12.07 -33.71 18.35
C SER A 87 11.61 -35.18 18.32
N ASP A 88 11.26 -35.72 17.16
CA ASP A 88 10.93 -37.13 16.93
C ASP A 88 12.00 -37.81 16.06
N TYR A 89 13.24 -37.93 16.56
CA TYR A 89 14.23 -38.91 16.10
C TYR A 89 15.27 -39.19 17.18
#